data_AF-A0A542ZXQ7-F1
#
_entry.id   AF-A0A542ZXQ7-F1
#
_cell.length_a   1.000
_cell.length_b   1.000
_cell.length_c   1.000
_cell.angle_alpha   90.00
_cell.angle_beta   90.00
_cell.angle_gamma   90.00
#
_symmetry.space_group_name_H-M   'P 1'
#
loop_
_entity.id
_entity.type
_entity.pdbx_description
1 polymer ?
#
loop_
_entity_poly.entity_id
_entity_poly.type
_entity_poly.pdbx_seq_one_letter_code
_entity_poly.pdbx_strand_id
1 'polypeptide(L)'
;MKTRQLSIATMAMVSILILPVGCAKESGPANSGANFPHTISSLEAYPAALLEGNLSIEKSGDAYCPRVETAQGDNYLLVLPPTAEVKAESIAVFGKVYATGDVVFSGGDLNIDFDDAGCSSNSGKWLAGP
;
A
#
# COMPACT_ATOMS: atom_id res chain seq x y z
N MET A 1 3.97 -55.08 17.69
CA MET A 1 5.43 -54.87 17.54
C MET A 1 5.93 -55.58 16.29
N LYS A 2 6.23 -54.84 15.22
CA LYS A 2 7.25 -55.20 14.23
C LYS A 2 7.48 -53.98 13.34
N THR A 3 8.67 -53.43 13.45
CA THR A 3 9.13 -52.23 12.75
C THR A 3 10.31 -52.63 11.87
N ARG A 4 10.45 -51.87 10.77
CA ARG A 4 11.64 -51.65 9.93
C ARG A 4 11.82 -52.59 8.74
N GLN A 5 11.80 -51.98 7.56
CA GLN A 5 13.03 -51.93 6.77
C GLN A 5 13.14 -50.58 6.07
N LEU A 6 14.25 -49.88 6.35
CA LEU A 6 14.77 -48.76 5.58
C LEU A 6 15.40 -49.31 4.30
N SER A 7 15.29 -48.56 3.21
CA SER A 7 16.29 -48.59 2.14
C SER A 7 16.64 -47.14 1.78
N ILE A 8 17.89 -46.78 2.02
CA ILE A 8 18.52 -45.53 1.58
C ILE A 8 19.53 -45.94 0.52
N ALA A 9 19.49 -45.28 -0.64
CA ALA A 9 20.59 -44.95 -1.58
C ALA A 9 19.92 -44.55 -2.91
N THR A 10 20.33 -43.58 -3.74
CA THR A 10 21.67 -43.02 -3.99
C THR A 10 21.52 -41.75 -4.85
N MET A 11 22.42 -40.78 -4.61
CA MET A 11 23.06 -39.86 -5.57
C MET A 11 22.24 -38.94 -6.52
N ALA A 12 22.32 -37.65 -6.19
CA ALA A 12 22.89 -36.56 -7.00
C ALA A 12 22.56 -36.45 -8.50
N MET A 13 21.88 -35.36 -8.85
CA MET A 13 22.29 -34.51 -9.98
C MET A 13 22.14 -33.04 -9.59
N VAL A 14 23.29 -32.37 -9.48
CA VAL A 14 23.41 -30.92 -9.45
C VAL A 14 23.21 -30.44 -10.88
N SER A 15 22.10 -29.75 -11.12
CA SER A 15 21.87 -28.97 -12.33
C SER A 15 21.44 -27.58 -11.90
N ILE A 16 22.40 -26.76 -11.48
CA ILE A 16 22.16 -25.32 -11.30
C ILE A 16 22.20 -24.72 -12.70
N LEU A 17 21.01 -24.56 -13.29
CA LEU A 17 20.83 -23.76 -14.49
C LEU A 17 21.20 -22.30 -14.17
N ILE A 18 22.12 -21.78 -14.97
CA ILE A 18 22.48 -20.37 -15.04
C ILE A 18 21.25 -19.60 -15.54
N LEU A 19 20.62 -18.81 -14.67
CA LEU A 19 19.60 -17.85 -15.10
C LEU A 19 20.31 -16.64 -15.73
N PRO A 20 19.97 -16.26 -16.97
CA PRO A 20 20.50 -15.04 -17.56
C PRO A 20 20.10 -13.85 -16.71
N VAL A 21 21.08 -12.97 -16.47
CA VAL A 21 20.92 -11.64 -15.90
C VAL A 21 20.08 -10.82 -16.89
N GLY A 22 18.76 -10.96 -16.77
CA GLY A 22 17.78 -10.19 -17.52
C GLY A 22 17.71 -8.79 -16.94
N CYS A 23 17.98 -7.81 -17.79
CA CYS A 23 17.96 -6.39 -17.50
C CYS A 23 16.78 -5.98 -16.62
N ALA A 24 17.07 -5.53 -15.40
CA ALA A 24 16.14 -4.73 -14.63
C ALA A 24 16.05 -3.35 -15.29
N LYS A 25 15.01 -3.15 -16.11
CA LYS A 25 14.34 -1.87 -16.33
C LYS A 25 13.13 -2.10 -17.23
N GLU A 26 11.96 -2.12 -16.60
CA GLU A 26 10.92 -1.14 -16.93
C GLU A 26 9.98 -1.03 -15.73
N SER A 27 9.76 0.22 -15.35
CA SER A 27 8.91 0.71 -14.30
C SER A 27 7.60 -0.08 -14.26
N GLY A 28 7.29 -0.65 -13.09
CA GLY A 28 5.99 -1.30 -12.90
C GLY A 28 4.89 -0.33 -13.35
N PRO A 29 3.89 -0.81 -14.11
CA PRO A 29 2.81 0.06 -14.54
C PRO A 29 2.22 0.72 -13.29
N ALA A 30 1.88 2.00 -13.41
CA ALA A 30 0.89 2.63 -12.55
C ALA A 30 -0.23 1.61 -12.32
N ASN A 31 -0.39 1.13 -11.08
CA ASN A 31 -1.36 0.07 -10.77
C ASN A 31 -2.77 0.65 -10.91
N SER A 32 -3.27 0.74 -12.15
CA SER A 32 -4.61 1.20 -12.52
C SER A 32 -5.73 0.24 -12.06
N GLY A 33 -5.47 -0.53 -11.01
CA GLY A 33 -6.38 -1.50 -10.39
C GLY A 33 -6.28 -1.50 -8.86
N ALA A 34 -5.61 -0.51 -8.25
CA ALA A 34 -5.70 -0.31 -6.81
C ALA A 34 -7.09 0.27 -6.48
N ASN A 35 -7.85 -0.46 -5.67
CA ASN A 35 -9.20 -0.09 -5.26
C ASN A 35 -9.18 0.90 -4.07
N PHE A 36 -8.28 1.87 -4.09
CA PHE A 36 -8.18 2.95 -3.11
C PHE A 36 -7.50 4.17 -3.74
N PRO A 37 -7.65 5.38 -3.20
CA PRO A 37 -7.03 6.57 -3.77
C PRO A 37 -5.51 6.48 -3.79
N HIS A 38 -4.90 6.61 -4.96
CA HIS A 38 -3.46 6.45 -5.14
C HIS A 38 -2.90 7.37 -6.23
N THR A 39 -1.61 7.67 -6.12
CA THR A 39 -0.93 8.48 -7.15
C THR A 39 -0.82 7.69 -8.46
N ILE A 40 -1.09 8.36 -9.59
CA ILE A 40 -1.00 7.72 -10.92
C ILE A 40 0.46 7.41 -11.26
N SER A 41 1.41 8.17 -10.73
CA SER A 41 2.85 7.93 -10.88
C SER A 41 3.52 7.80 -9.52
N SER A 42 4.68 7.12 -9.50
CA SER A 42 5.55 7.13 -8.32
C SER A 42 6.16 8.52 -8.17
N LEU A 43 6.06 9.08 -6.96
CA LEU A 43 6.63 10.39 -6.68
C LEU A 43 8.09 10.29 -6.27
N GLU A 44 8.89 11.24 -6.76
CA GLU A 44 10.31 11.34 -6.42
C GLU A 44 10.53 11.90 -5.00
N ALA A 45 9.55 12.65 -4.47
CA ALA A 45 9.60 13.24 -3.14
C ALA A 45 8.21 13.40 -2.51
N TYR A 46 8.14 13.28 -1.19
CA TYR A 46 6.94 13.54 -0.38
C TYR A 46 7.07 14.89 0.32
N PRO A 47 5.99 15.68 0.42
CA PRO A 47 5.96 16.82 1.33
C PRO A 47 6.28 16.37 2.76
N ALA A 48 6.89 17.25 3.54
CA ALA A 48 7.27 16.98 4.93
C ALA A 48 6.33 17.72 5.90
N ALA A 49 5.21 17.08 6.22
CA ALA A 49 4.24 17.50 7.22
C ALA A 49 3.67 16.28 7.94
N LEU A 50 2.89 16.52 9.00
CA LEU A 50 2.20 15.50 9.78
C LEU A 50 0.69 15.79 9.75
N LEU A 51 -0.09 14.71 9.59
CA LEU A 51 -1.53 14.73 9.74
C LEU A 51 -1.91 13.84 10.92
N GLU A 52 -2.43 14.46 11.96
CA GLU A 52 -2.90 13.81 13.18
C GLU A 52 -4.43 13.84 13.21
N GLY A 53 -5.05 12.70 13.50
CA GLY A 53 -6.50 12.62 13.52
C GLY A 53 -7.03 11.20 13.65
N ASN A 54 -8.32 11.04 13.39
CA ASN A 54 -9.00 9.76 13.45
C ASN A 54 -9.14 9.16 12.04
N LEU A 55 -8.49 8.02 11.80
CA LEU A 55 -8.61 7.24 10.58
C LEU A 55 -9.92 6.45 10.55
N SER A 56 -10.69 6.69 9.51
CA SER A 56 -11.82 5.85 9.09
C SER A 56 -11.58 5.32 7.68
N ILE A 57 -12.16 4.18 7.34
CA ILE A 57 -12.06 3.60 6.00
C ILE A 57 -13.47 3.25 5.54
N GLU A 58 -14.01 4.05 4.62
CA GLU A 58 -15.32 3.82 4.05
C GLU A 58 -15.23 2.90 2.84
N LYS A 59 -16.16 1.94 2.70
CA LYS A 59 -16.26 1.12 1.50
C LYS A 59 -17.29 1.73 0.54
N SER A 60 -16.88 2.02 -0.70
CA SER A 60 -17.75 2.50 -1.78
C SER A 60 -17.60 1.60 -3.00
N GLY A 61 -18.59 0.77 -3.28
CA GLY A 61 -18.48 -0.27 -4.30
C GLY A 61 -17.34 -1.24 -3.99
N ASP A 62 -16.37 -1.35 -4.91
CA ASP A 62 -15.17 -2.16 -4.72
C ASP A 62 -13.99 -1.40 -4.10
N ALA A 63 -14.15 -0.09 -3.87
CA ALA A 63 -13.11 0.79 -3.36
C ALA A 63 -13.14 0.97 -1.83
N TYR A 64 -11.96 1.16 -1.26
CA TYR A 64 -11.74 1.60 0.12
C TYR A 64 -11.25 3.04 0.12
N CYS A 65 -11.95 3.89 0.85
CA CYS A 65 -11.75 5.33 0.93
C CYS A 65 -11.24 5.70 2.33
N PRO A 66 -9.92 5.62 2.57
CA PRO A 66 -9.33 5.99 3.83
C PRO A 66 -9.39 7.50 4.05
N ARG A 67 -9.91 7.93 5.19
CA ARG A 67 -10.06 9.34 5.58
C ARG A 67 -9.52 9.60 6.96
N VAL A 68 -8.89 10.75 7.13
CA VAL A 68 -8.48 11.23 8.45
C VAL A 68 -9.24 12.50 8.77
N GLU A 69 -9.95 12.49 9.88
CA GLU A 69 -10.59 13.66 10.46
C GLU A 69 -9.69 14.22 11.56
N THR A 70 -9.29 15.48 11.42
CA THR A 70 -8.47 16.18 12.43
C THR A 70 -9.32 16.63 13.61
N ALA A 71 -8.68 16.99 14.72
CA ALA A 71 -9.38 17.53 15.89
C ALA A 71 -10.13 18.86 15.59
N GLN A 72 -9.75 19.56 14.52
CA GLN A 72 -10.37 20.80 14.07
C GLN A 72 -11.64 20.55 13.22
N GLY A 73 -11.93 19.30 12.86
CA GLY A 73 -13.05 18.91 11.99
C GLY A 73 -12.72 18.91 10.50
N ASP A 74 -11.45 19.16 10.13
CA ASP A 74 -11.01 19.03 8.74
C ASP A 74 -10.93 17.55 8.35
N ASN A 75 -11.49 17.21 7.19
CA ASN A 75 -11.49 15.85 6.65
C ASN A 75 -10.55 15.76 5.46
N TYR A 76 -9.66 14.77 5.47
CA TYR A 76 -8.70 14.50 4.40
C TYR A 76 -8.90 13.09 3.86
N LEU A 77 -8.99 12.97 2.53
CA LEU A 77 -8.84 11.70 1.83
C LEU A 77 -7.36 11.35 1.78
N LEU A 78 -6.97 10.20 2.31
CA LEU A 78 -5.61 9.71 2.20
C LEU A 78 -5.37 9.16 0.80
N VAL A 79 -4.38 9.72 0.13
CA VAL A 79 -3.84 9.22 -1.14
C VAL A 79 -2.56 8.47 -0.82
N LEU A 80 -2.56 7.17 -1.11
CA LEU A 80 -1.51 6.24 -0.73
C LEU A 80 -0.66 5.87 -1.94
N PRO A 81 0.61 5.46 -1.76
CA PRO A 81 1.38 4.92 -2.86
C PRO A 81 0.74 3.63 -3.39
N PRO A 82 0.93 3.29 -4.68
CA PRO A 82 0.37 2.08 -5.28
C PRO A 82 0.81 0.74 -4.65
N THR A 83 1.83 0.78 -3.78
CA THR A 83 2.33 -0.39 -3.04
C THR A 83 1.67 -0.56 -1.67
N ALA A 84 0.77 0.34 -1.28
CA ALA A 84 0.02 0.23 -0.04
C ALA A 84 -1.01 -0.92 -0.13
N GLU A 85 -1.36 -1.48 1.02
CA GLU A 85 -2.48 -2.41 1.17
C GLU A 85 -3.55 -1.74 2.04
N VAL A 86 -4.80 -1.73 1.58
CA VAL A 86 -5.93 -1.17 2.32
C VAL A 86 -6.96 -2.26 2.58
N LYS A 87 -7.39 -2.38 3.84
CA LYS A 87 -8.44 -3.28 4.33
C LYS A 87 -9.51 -2.47 5.02
N ALA A 88 -10.63 -3.11 5.34
CA ALA A 88 -11.76 -2.47 6.03
C ALA A 88 -11.37 -1.75 7.33
N GLU A 89 -10.36 -2.25 8.06
CA GLU A 89 -9.96 -1.70 9.36
C GLU A 89 -8.46 -1.38 9.47
N SER A 90 -7.72 -1.40 8.35
CA SER A 90 -6.29 -1.04 8.39
C SER A 90 -5.71 -0.61 7.05
N ILE A 91 -4.61 0.13 7.13
CA ILE A 91 -3.74 0.50 6.01
C ILE A 91 -2.33 0.01 6.32
N ALA A 92 -1.71 -0.73 5.40
CA ALA A 92 -0.29 -1.05 5.45
C ALA A 92 0.45 -0.24 4.38
N VAL A 93 1.37 0.63 4.81
CA VAL A 93 2.12 1.53 3.93
C VAL A 93 3.49 1.85 4.52
N PHE A 94 4.53 1.91 3.68
CA PHE A 94 5.92 2.16 4.10
C PHE A 94 6.42 1.24 5.24
N GLY A 95 5.97 -0.01 5.29
CA GLY A 95 6.33 -0.96 6.34
C GLY A 95 5.65 -0.72 7.69
N LYS A 96 4.71 0.22 7.77
CA LYS A 96 3.87 0.49 8.94
C LYS A 96 2.45 0.00 8.69
N VAL A 97 1.75 -0.38 9.77
CA VAL A 97 0.33 -0.73 9.73
C VAL A 97 -0.42 0.22 10.65
N TYR A 98 -1.43 0.90 10.10
CA TYR A 98 -2.31 1.81 10.81
C TYR A 98 -3.68 1.16 10.91
N ALA A 99 -4.20 0.99 12.12
CA ALA A 99 -5.59 0.60 12.35
C ALA A 99 -6.50 1.83 12.28
N THR A 100 -7.80 1.64 12.05
CA THR A 100 -8.79 2.70 12.24
C THR A 100 -8.76 3.22 13.69
N GLY A 101 -9.12 4.49 13.87
CA GLY A 101 -8.93 5.20 15.14
C GLY A 101 -7.81 6.23 15.05
N ASP A 102 -7.21 6.59 16.19
CA ASP A 102 -6.25 7.68 16.23
C ASP A 102 -4.93 7.30 15.54
N VAL A 103 -4.50 8.15 14.61
CA VAL A 103 -3.33 7.94 13.75
C VAL A 103 -2.49 9.22 13.61
N VAL A 104 -1.24 9.02 13.20
CA VAL A 104 -0.35 10.08 12.73
C VAL A 104 0.25 9.64 11.39
N PHE A 105 -0.06 10.37 10.31
CA PHE A 105 0.49 10.13 8.99
C PHE A 105 1.52 11.20 8.62
N SER A 106 2.71 10.78 8.20
CA SER A 106 3.63 11.67 7.48
C SER A 106 3.06 12.02 6.11
N GLY A 107 3.47 13.14 5.53
CA GLY A 107 3.21 13.47 4.13
C GLY A 107 2.85 14.94 3.90
N GLY A 108 1.82 15.21 3.11
CA GLY A 108 1.28 16.56 2.99
C GLY A 108 0.16 16.70 1.99
N ASP A 109 -0.32 17.94 1.86
CA ASP A 109 -1.36 18.28 0.90
C ASP A 109 -0.97 17.90 -0.54
N LEU A 110 -1.87 17.18 -1.20
CA LEU A 110 -1.67 16.72 -2.56
C LEU A 110 -2.23 17.75 -3.55
N ASN A 111 -1.35 18.29 -4.40
CA ASN A 111 -1.68 19.24 -5.48
C ASN A 111 -1.41 18.68 -6.88
N ILE A 112 -1.38 17.35 -7.02
CA ILE A 112 -1.11 16.65 -8.29
C ILE A 112 -2.24 15.68 -8.60
N ASP A 113 -2.23 15.13 -9.82
CA ASP A 113 -3.20 14.13 -10.26
C ASP A 113 -3.07 12.80 -9.48
N PHE A 114 -4.21 12.23 -9.14
CA PHE A 114 -4.35 10.93 -8.49
C PHE A 114 -5.59 10.22 -9.03
N ASP A 115 -5.61 8.90 -8.92
CA ASP A 115 -6.83 8.11 -9.12
C ASP A 115 -7.58 8.07 -7.79
N ASP A 116 -8.82 8.55 -7.75
CA ASP A 116 -9.64 8.56 -6.55
C ASP A 116 -10.30 7.20 -6.27
N ALA A 117 -10.20 6.24 -7.20
CA ALA A 117 -10.86 4.93 -7.15
C ALA A 117 -12.38 5.02 -6.91
N GLY A 118 -13.04 6.13 -7.30
CA GLY A 118 -14.46 6.36 -7.05
C GLY A 118 -14.79 6.87 -5.64
N CYS A 119 -13.79 7.26 -4.85
CA CYS A 119 -13.98 7.92 -3.56
C CYS A 119 -14.40 9.39 -3.75
N SER A 120 -15.38 9.86 -2.96
CA SER A 120 -15.80 11.26 -3.01
C SER A 120 -14.64 12.21 -2.70
N SER A 121 -14.41 13.21 -3.56
CA SER A 121 -13.30 14.16 -3.45
C SER A 121 -13.66 15.50 -2.78
N ASN A 122 -14.80 15.55 -2.08
CA ASN A 122 -15.31 16.74 -1.35
C ASN A 122 -14.48 17.14 -0.10
N SER A 123 -13.30 16.57 0.06
CA SER A 123 -12.40 16.74 1.20
C SER A 123 -11.02 17.26 0.76
N GLY A 124 -10.19 17.64 1.72
CA GLY A 124 -8.75 17.78 1.49
C GLY A 124 -8.16 16.47 0.98
N LYS A 125 -6.99 16.52 0.34
CA LYS A 125 -6.26 15.34 -0.14
C LYS A 125 -4.90 15.33 0.50
N TRP A 126 -4.57 14.24 1.15
CA TRP A 126 -3.29 14.10 1.85
C TRP A 126 -2.51 12.94 1.27
N LEU A 127 -1.35 13.23 0.68
CA LEU A 127 -0.42 12.22 0.24
C LEU A 127 0.29 11.62 1.45
N ALA A 128 0.08 10.34 1.74
CA ALA A 128 0.83 9.68 2.80
C ALA A 128 2.30 9.47 2.39
N GLY A 129 3.23 9.90 3.24
CA GLY A 129 4.68 9.71 3.09
C GLY A 129 5.29 8.75 4.14
N PRO A 130 6.57 8.38 4.00
CA PRO A 130 7.28 7.46 4.90
C PRO A 130 7.42 7.94 6.36
#